data_AF-A0A3B0VJF8-F1
#
_entry.id   AF-A0A3B0VJF8-F1
#
_cell.length_a   1.000
_cell.length_b   1.000
_cell.length_c   1.000
_cell.angle_alpha   90.00
_cell.angle_beta   90.00
_cell.angle_gamma   90.00
#
_symmetry.space_group_name_H-M   'P 1'
#
loop_
_entity.id
_entity.type
_entity.pdbx_description
1 polymer ?
#
loop_
_entity_poly.entity_id
_entity_poly.type
_entity_poly.pdbx_seq_one_letter_code
_entity_poly.pdbx_strand_id
1 'polypeptide(L)'
;MSDKGYVHGDVLVTTQWVADNLQDTDNIRLVESNEDVLLYSTGHIENGVHIDWVADLNDAVRRDYLNEEAFAALLSRNGIGNDTTVVFYGDKNNWWATYAFWVFKLFGHANCQVMDGGRKKWIDEGRP
;
A
#
# COMPACT_ATOMS: atom_id res chain seq x y z
N MET A 1 -5.44 -5.66 14.12
CA MET A 1 -5.75 -6.88 13.34
C MET A 1 -7.26 -7.02 13.18
N SER A 2 -7.73 -7.47 12.02
CA SER A 2 -9.16 -7.71 11.76
C SER A 2 -9.64 -9.01 12.42
N ASP A 3 -10.58 -8.94 13.36
CA ASP A 3 -11.09 -10.10 14.13
C ASP A 3 -12.29 -10.80 13.45
N LYS A 4 -12.24 -10.91 12.13
CA LYS A 4 -13.32 -11.49 11.30
C LYS A 4 -13.20 -13.01 11.10
N GLY A 5 -12.30 -13.68 11.83
CA GLY A 5 -12.08 -15.12 11.73
C GLY A 5 -11.40 -15.59 10.44
N TYR A 6 -10.61 -14.72 9.79
CA TYR A 6 -9.83 -15.10 8.59
C TYR A 6 -8.64 -16.00 8.94
N VAL A 7 -8.32 -16.93 8.04
CA VAL A 7 -7.15 -17.83 8.16
C VAL A 7 -5.84 -17.02 8.25
N HIS A 8 -5.75 -15.92 7.51
CA HIS A 8 -4.63 -14.98 7.53
C HIS A 8 -5.14 -13.58 7.89
N GLY A 9 -5.60 -13.40 9.13
CA GLY A 9 -6.05 -12.09 9.63
C GLY A 9 -4.90 -11.10 9.82
N ASP A 10 -3.66 -11.58 9.85
CA ASP A 10 -2.43 -10.82 10.05
C ASP A 10 -2.05 -9.90 8.88
N VAL A 11 -2.52 -10.22 7.67
CA VAL A 11 -2.32 -9.38 6.47
C VAL A 11 -3.39 -8.29 6.32
N LEU A 12 -4.30 -8.14 7.29
CA LEU A 12 -5.37 -7.14 7.28
C LEU A 12 -5.32 -6.24 8.52
N VAL A 13 -5.35 -4.94 8.28
CA VAL A 13 -5.47 -3.92 9.33
C VAL A 13 -6.76 -3.14 9.16
N THR A 14 -7.31 -2.65 10.27
CA THR A 14 -8.52 -1.82 10.25
C THR A 14 -8.15 -0.36 9.98
N THR A 15 -9.11 0.45 9.52
CA THR A 15 -8.95 1.92 9.44
C THR A 15 -8.61 2.54 10.79
N GLN A 16 -9.14 1.99 11.89
CA GLN A 16 -8.76 2.42 13.25
C GLN A 16 -7.29 2.13 13.55
N TRP A 17 -6.80 0.92 13.23
CA TRP A 17 -5.39 0.59 13.44
C TRP A 17 -4.47 1.51 12.64
N VAL A 18 -4.84 1.84 11.39
CA VAL A 18 -4.06 2.80 10.58
C VAL A 18 -4.05 4.17 11.27
N ALA A 19 -5.21 4.67 11.71
CA ALA A 19 -5.30 5.95 12.43
C ALA A 19 -4.45 5.99 13.70
N ASP A 20 -4.42 4.90 14.46
CA ASP A 20 -3.64 4.79 15.71
C ASP A 20 -2.11 4.75 15.47
N ASN A 21 -1.67 4.43 14.24
CA ASN A 21 -0.26 4.23 13.89
C ASN A 21 0.25 5.21 12.81
N LEU A 22 -0.51 6.25 12.45
CA LEU A 22 -0.15 7.22 11.38
C LEU A 22 1.22 7.88 11.55
N GLN A 23 1.65 8.04 12.80
CA GLN A 23 2.86 8.77 13.16
C GLN A 23 4.09 7.86 13.29
N ASP A 24 3.92 6.54 13.22
CA ASP A 24 5.02 5.57 13.31
C ASP A 24 5.69 5.36 11.94
N THR A 25 6.17 6.46 11.34
CA THR A 25 6.75 6.46 9.99
C THR A 25 8.10 5.76 9.91
N ASP A 26 8.75 5.52 11.05
CA ASP A 26 10.03 4.80 11.12
C ASP A 26 9.84 3.30 10.89
N ASN A 27 8.67 2.75 11.25
CA ASN A 27 8.37 1.32 11.13
C ASN A 27 7.28 1.01 10.10
N ILE A 28 6.39 1.96 9.80
CA ILE A 28 5.21 1.75 8.96
C ILE A 28 5.22 2.71 7.76
N ARG A 29 4.91 2.19 6.58
CA ARG A 29 4.66 3.00 5.38
C ARG A 29 3.29 2.71 4.77
N LEU A 30 2.47 3.75 4.64
CA LEU A 30 1.20 3.66 3.94
C LEU A 30 1.42 3.87 2.44
N VAL A 31 0.92 2.94 1.62
CA VAL A 31 1.01 3.00 0.16
C VAL A 31 -0.39 3.11 -0.42
N GLU A 32 -0.65 4.21 -1.11
CA GLU A 32 -1.85 4.39 -1.93
C GLU A 32 -1.59 3.97 -3.37
N SER A 33 -2.34 2.98 -3.85
CA SER A 33 -2.32 2.56 -5.25
C SER A 33 -3.74 2.46 -5.80
N ASN A 34 -4.02 3.23 -6.85
CA ASN A 34 -5.35 3.45 -7.40
C ASN A 34 -5.39 3.11 -8.90
N GLU A 35 -6.59 2.91 -9.43
CA GLU A 35 -6.78 2.90 -10.88
C GLU A 35 -6.62 4.31 -11.46
N ASP A 36 -7.22 5.30 -10.79
CA ASP A 36 -7.07 6.70 -11.12
C ASP A 36 -5.81 7.26 -10.44
N VAL A 37 -4.75 7.43 -11.23
CA VAL A 37 -3.44 7.95 -10.78
C VAL A 37 -3.53 9.39 -10.26
N LEU A 38 -4.53 10.17 -10.69
CA LEU A 38 -4.68 11.57 -10.25
C LEU A 38 -5.35 11.67 -8.88
N LEU A 39 -5.98 10.61 -8.39
CA LEU A 39 -6.77 10.60 -7.17
C LEU A 39 -5.92 10.93 -5.93
N TYR A 40 -4.69 10.44 -5.87
CA TYR A 40 -3.78 10.69 -4.74
C TYR A 40 -3.54 12.20 -4.52
N SER A 41 -3.37 12.96 -5.60
CA SER A 41 -3.11 14.40 -5.53
C SER A 41 -4.31 15.22 -5.05
N THR A 42 -5.52 14.65 -5.05
CA THR A 42 -6.73 15.32 -4.54
C THR A 42 -6.85 15.28 -3.02
N GLY A 43 -6.02 14.48 -2.35
CA GLY A 43 -6.02 14.23 -0.92
C GLY A 43 -5.69 12.76 -0.67
N HIS A 44 -4.95 12.47 0.38
CA HIS A 44 -4.51 11.12 0.75
C HIS A 44 -4.29 11.08 2.26
N ILE A 45 -4.21 9.88 2.81
CA ILE A 45 -3.92 9.70 4.24
C ILE A 45 -2.55 10.31 4.53
N GLU A 46 -2.44 11.08 5.62
CA GLU A 46 -1.19 11.69 6.08
C GLU A 46 -0.04 10.66 6.08
N ASN A 47 1.15 11.10 5.67
CA ASN A 47 2.34 10.28 5.52
C ASN A 47 2.25 9.15 4.47
N GLY A 48 1.14 9.03 3.72
CA GLY A 48 1.03 8.13 2.59
C GLY A 48 2.03 8.44 1.47
N VAL A 49 2.40 7.41 0.70
CA VAL A 49 3.06 7.56 -0.60
C VAL A 49 2.17 7.03 -1.71
N HIS A 50 2.38 7.56 -2.90
CA HIS A 50 1.77 7.01 -4.10
C HIS A 50 2.70 5.99 -4.76
N ILE A 51 2.17 4.82 -5.11
CA ILE A 51 2.83 3.87 -6.03
C ILE A 51 1.88 3.64 -7.20
N ASP A 52 2.31 4.09 -8.39
CA ASP A 52 1.57 3.92 -9.64
C ASP A 52 1.78 2.50 -10.17
N TRP A 53 0.69 1.75 -10.33
CA TRP A 53 0.77 0.38 -10.80
C TRP A 53 1.36 0.27 -12.21
N VAL A 54 1.20 1.29 -13.07
CA VAL A 54 1.77 1.31 -14.43
C VAL A 54 3.23 1.72 -14.37
N ALA A 55 3.50 2.93 -13.87
CA ALA A 55 4.81 3.56 -14.01
C ALA A 55 5.86 3.01 -13.04
N ASP A 56 5.44 2.60 -11.83
CA ASP A 56 6.37 2.15 -10.80
C ASP A 56 6.55 0.64 -10.77
N LEU A 57 5.53 -0.14 -11.15
CA LEU A 57 5.53 -1.61 -10.95
C LEU A 57 5.74 -2.43 -12.22
N ASN A 58 5.94 -1.81 -13.39
CA ASN A 58 6.17 -2.51 -14.65
C ASN A 58 7.48 -2.06 -15.33
N ASP A 59 8.03 -2.94 -16.19
CA ASP A 59 9.05 -2.56 -17.15
C ASP A 59 8.46 -1.56 -18.18
N ALA A 60 9.25 -0.54 -18.52
CA ALA A 60 8.79 0.56 -19.38
C ALA A 60 8.55 0.16 -20.86
N VAL A 61 9.08 -0.99 -21.30
CA VAL A 61 9.05 -1.43 -22.69
C VAL A 61 8.47 -2.83 -22.84
N ARG A 62 8.88 -3.76 -21.98
CA ARG A 62 8.44 -5.15 -21.99
C ARG A 62 7.18 -5.29 -21.15
N ARG A 63 6.30 -6.22 -21.56
CA ARG A 63 5.16 -6.61 -20.74
C ARG A 63 5.62 -7.55 -19.64
N ASP A 64 6.30 -6.99 -18.66
CA ASP A 64 6.84 -7.66 -17.48
C ASP A 64 6.89 -6.68 -16.30
N TYR A 65 7.12 -7.20 -15.10
CA TYR A 65 7.37 -6.38 -13.92
C TYR A 65 8.75 -5.72 -13.98
N LEU A 66 8.97 -4.72 -13.14
CA LEU A 66 10.31 -4.18 -12.91
C LEU A 66 11.28 -5.27 -12.41
N ASN A 67 12.59 -5.07 -12.52
CA ASN A 67 13.58 -5.99 -11.96
C ASN A 67 13.88 -5.70 -10.48
N GLU A 68 14.67 -6.56 -9.84
CA GLU A 68 15.04 -6.45 -8.43
C GLU A 68 15.74 -5.12 -8.10
N GLU A 69 16.64 -4.65 -8.98
CA GLU A 69 17.34 -3.38 -8.77
C GLU A 69 16.38 -2.18 -8.81
N ALA A 70 15.44 -2.17 -9.75
CA ALA A 70 14.42 -1.13 -9.85
C ALA A 70 13.45 -1.20 -8.67
N PHE A 71 13.11 -2.40 -8.19
CA PHE A 71 12.25 -2.58 -7.01
C PHE A 71 12.94 -2.04 -5.75
N ALA A 72 14.22 -2.37 -5.55
CA ALA A 72 15.02 -1.82 -4.44
C ALA A 72 15.10 -0.27 -4.51
N ALA A 73 15.26 0.29 -5.70
CA ALA A 73 15.25 1.74 -5.90
C ALA A 73 13.86 2.37 -5.63
N LEU A 74 12.77 1.69 -6.00
CA LEU A 74 11.39 2.10 -5.68
C LEU A 74 11.13 2.13 -4.18
N LEU A 75 11.55 1.10 -3.46
CA LEU A 75 11.40 1.04 -2.00
C LEU A 75 12.23 2.14 -1.33
N SER A 76 13.49 2.30 -1.74
CA SER A 76 14.40 3.31 -1.18
C SER A 76 13.87 4.74 -1.34
N ARG A 77 13.35 5.11 -2.53
CA ARG A 77 12.81 6.46 -2.75
C ARG A 77 11.52 6.74 -1.96
N ASN A 78 10.81 5.69 -1.55
CA ASN A 78 9.57 5.78 -0.78
C ASN A 78 9.77 5.60 0.74
N GLY A 79 11.02 5.46 1.21
CA GLY A 79 11.34 5.27 2.62
C GLY A 79 10.94 3.89 3.15
N ILE A 80 10.97 2.86 2.30
CA ILE A 80 10.63 1.48 2.67
C ILE A 80 11.93 0.68 2.78
N GLY A 81 12.27 0.26 3.99
CA GLY A 81 13.34 -0.70 4.25
C GLY A 81 12.81 -2.13 4.33
N ASN A 82 13.70 -3.12 4.39
CA ASN A 82 13.32 -4.55 4.40
C ASN A 82 12.37 -4.93 5.56
N ASP A 83 12.55 -4.30 6.73
CA ASP A 83 11.75 -4.58 7.92
C ASP A 83 10.50 -3.70 8.04
N THR A 84 10.35 -2.69 7.18
CA THR A 84 9.21 -1.77 7.19
C THR A 84 7.91 -2.52 6.95
N THR A 85 6.90 -2.26 7.78
CA THR A 85 5.53 -2.74 7.55
C THR A 85 4.85 -1.86 6.51
N VAL A 86 4.53 -2.43 5.35
CA VAL A 86 3.87 -1.71 4.26
C VAL A 86 2.38 -2.00 4.30
N VAL A 87 1.57 -0.95 4.41
CA VAL A 87 0.11 -1.04 4.46
C VAL A 87 -0.48 -0.43 3.19
N PHE A 88 -1.12 -1.27 2.38
CA PHE A 88 -1.70 -0.88 1.10
C PHE A 88 -3.16 -0.46 1.27
N TYR A 89 -3.53 0.61 0.57
CA TYR A 89 -4.93 1.03 0.41
C TYR A 89 -5.15 1.70 -0.95
N GLY A 90 -6.39 1.78 -1.39
CA GLY A 90 -6.71 2.43 -2.65
C GLY A 90 -8.21 2.52 -2.93
N ASP A 91 -8.53 3.00 -4.12
CA ASP A 91 -9.88 3.07 -4.66
C ASP A 91 -10.44 1.68 -5.04
N LYS A 92 -11.70 1.68 -5.49
CA LYS A 92 -12.39 0.49 -6.06
C LYS A 92 -12.21 -0.78 -5.23
N ASN A 93 -12.47 -0.67 -3.92
CA ASN A 93 -12.37 -1.79 -2.98
C ASN A 93 -10.96 -2.42 -2.93
N ASN A 94 -9.91 -1.59 -2.96
CA ASN A 94 -8.49 -1.97 -2.91
C ASN A 94 -8.00 -2.75 -4.14
N TRP A 95 -8.59 -2.54 -5.32
CA TRP A 95 -8.20 -3.32 -6.50
C TRP A 95 -6.70 -3.17 -6.82
N TRP A 96 -6.22 -1.93 -7.00
CA TRP A 96 -4.81 -1.70 -7.31
C TRP A 96 -3.89 -1.77 -6.08
N ALA A 97 -4.43 -1.49 -4.89
CA ALA A 97 -3.73 -1.73 -3.63
C ALA A 97 -3.39 -3.22 -3.42
N THR A 98 -4.29 -4.15 -3.75
CA THR A 98 -4.04 -5.59 -3.66
C THR A 98 -3.15 -6.11 -4.78
N TYR A 99 -3.17 -5.49 -5.96
CA TYR A 99 -2.17 -5.72 -7.00
C TYR A 99 -0.76 -5.31 -6.53
N ALA A 100 -0.60 -4.10 -5.98
CA ALA A 100 0.66 -3.63 -5.44
C ALA A 100 1.16 -4.54 -4.29
N PHE A 101 0.27 -4.93 -3.37
CA PHE A 101 0.55 -5.93 -2.35
C PHE A 101 1.10 -7.24 -2.95
N TRP A 102 0.48 -7.74 -4.03
CA TRP A 102 0.92 -8.96 -4.70
C TRP A 102 2.31 -8.81 -5.33
N VAL A 103 2.61 -7.67 -5.97
CA VAL A 103 3.94 -7.39 -6.52
C VAL A 103 4.99 -7.33 -5.40
N PHE A 104 4.70 -6.69 -4.27
CA PHE A 104 5.62 -6.68 -3.13
C PHE A 104 5.88 -8.08 -2.57
N LYS A 105 4.85 -8.94 -2.52
CA LYS A 105 4.99 -10.35 -2.16
C LYS A 105 5.81 -11.14 -3.19
N LEU A 106 5.69 -10.83 -4.48
CA LEU A 106 6.49 -11.45 -5.55
C LEU A 106 7.99 -11.21 -5.33
N PHE A 107 8.37 -9.99 -4.91
CA PHE A 107 9.77 -9.64 -4.56
C PHE A 107 10.17 -10.04 -3.13
N GLY A 108 9.29 -10.71 -2.39
CA GLY A 108 9.62 -11.28 -1.08
C GLY A 108 9.56 -10.29 0.09
N HIS A 109 8.91 -9.12 -0.04
CA HIS A 109 8.71 -8.21 1.09
C HIS A 109 7.83 -8.88 2.15
N ALA A 110 8.38 -9.09 3.36
CA ALA A 110 7.73 -9.92 4.37
C ALA A 110 6.51 -9.23 5.00
N ASN A 111 6.69 -7.98 5.45
CA ASN A 111 5.72 -7.25 6.25
C ASN A 111 4.79 -6.42 5.36
N CYS A 112 3.80 -7.09 4.74
CA CYS A 112 2.78 -6.43 3.92
C CYS A 112 1.38 -6.67 4.49
N GLN A 113 0.57 -5.62 4.53
CA GLN A 113 -0.82 -5.66 5.01
C GLN A 113 -1.71 -4.81 4.10
N VAL A 114 -3.03 -5.05 4.11
CA VAL A 114 -4.01 -4.24 3.38
C VAL A 114 -4.98 -3.62 4.38
N MET A 115 -5.28 -2.33 4.21
CA MET A 115 -6.28 -1.63 5.02
C MET A 115 -7.69 -2.05 4.59
N ASP A 116 -8.39 -2.77 5.46
CA ASP A 116 -9.74 -3.29 5.23
C ASP A 116 -10.76 -2.16 5.03
N GLY A 117 -11.30 -2.07 3.80
CA GLY A 117 -12.23 -1.04 3.34
C GLY A 117 -11.59 0.03 2.46
N GLY A 118 -10.26 0.12 2.43
CA GLY A 118 -9.51 0.98 1.53
C GLY A 118 -9.80 2.48 1.70
N ARG A 119 -9.50 3.24 0.65
CA ARG A 119 -9.69 4.70 0.62
C ARG A 119 -11.14 5.09 0.89
N LYS A 120 -12.10 4.35 0.31
CA LYS A 120 -13.52 4.65 0.44
C LYS A 120 -13.97 4.64 1.91
N LYS A 121 -13.64 3.58 2.66
CA LYS A 121 -14.05 3.47 4.06
C LYS A 121 -13.39 4.54 4.93
N TRP A 122 -12.13 4.87 4.66
CA TRP A 122 -11.43 5.95 5.36
C TRP A 122 -12.16 7.29 5.23
N ILE A 123 -12.54 7.64 3.99
CA ILE A 123 -13.31 8.86 3.70
C ILE A 123 -14.72 8.81 4.31
N ASP A 124 -15.42 7.68 4.16
CA ASP A 124 -16.78 7.50 4.70
C ASP A 124 -16.82 7.62 6.25
N GLU A 125 -15.72 7.28 6.93
CA GLU A 125 -15.54 7.42 8.38
C GLU A 125 -15.16 8.86 8.80
N GLY A 126 -14.96 9.78 7.86
CA GLY A 126 -14.58 11.17 8.14
C GLY A 126 -13.18 11.32 8.75
N ARG A 127 -12.28 10.38 8.45
CA ARG A 127 -10.89 10.40 8.92
C ARG A 127 -10.06 11.41 8.12
N PRO A 128 -9.01 11.99 8.75
CA PRO A 128 -8.16 13.01 8.12
C PRO A 128 -7.43 12.49 6.88
#